data_AF-A0AAE5HVX8-F1
#
_entry.id   AF-A0AAE5HVX8-F1
#
_cell.length_a   1.000
_cell.length_b   1.000
_cell.length_c   1.000
_cell.angle_alpha   90.00
_cell.angle_beta   90.00
_cell.angle_gamma   90.00
#
_symmetry.space_group_name_H-M   'P 1'
#
loop_
_entity.id
_entity.type
_entity.pdbx_description
1 polymer ?
#
loop_
_entity_poly.entity_id
_entity_poly.type
_entity_poly.pdbx_seq_one_letter_code
_entity_poly.pdbx_strand_id
1 'polypeptide(L)'
;MKKEQFETKVKKQLWFLNKKEKDQLSQVLKDLENNQTDTLTYKQPIKFSNQFLRTHIFKKRHQGTASLFLIIVGMLLINALLLGLFLFGLLTSLSVVQYFVNPQVDLSLVKLALILVGGIISLIVASILMKIVTAFFTKKLLENRFNQRHEKS
;
A
#
# COMPACT_ATOMS: atom_id res chain seq x y z
N MET A 1 -6.32 -22.51 -15.54
CA MET A 1 -5.82 -21.12 -15.72
C MET A 1 -4.41 -21.19 -16.25
N LYS A 2 -4.00 -20.29 -17.16
CA LYS A 2 -2.60 -20.19 -17.59
C LYS A 2 -1.74 -19.69 -16.42
N LYS A 3 -0.51 -20.19 -16.30
CA LYS A 3 0.45 -19.88 -15.21
C LYS A 3 0.63 -18.38 -14.99
N GLU A 4 0.80 -17.62 -16.07
CA GLU A 4 0.98 -16.16 -16.02
C GLU A 4 -0.23 -15.45 -15.40
N GLN A 5 -1.45 -15.96 -15.65
CA GLN A 5 -2.67 -15.41 -15.05
C GLN A 5 -2.75 -15.72 -13.56
N PHE A 6 -2.26 -16.87 -13.11
CA PHE A 6 -2.18 -17.21 -11.68
C PHE A 6 -1.17 -16.32 -10.96
N GLU A 7 0.05 -16.20 -11.50
CA GLU A 7 1.10 -15.36 -10.93
C GLU A 7 0.68 -13.89 -10.83
N THR A 8 0.06 -13.36 -11.90
CA THR A 8 -0.48 -12.00 -11.91
C THR A 8 -1.56 -11.81 -10.84
N LYS A 9 -2.45 -12.78 -10.65
CA LYS A 9 -3.49 -12.72 -9.61
C LYS A 9 -2.89 -12.77 -8.20
N VAL A 10 -1.92 -13.63 -7.95
CA VAL A 10 -1.25 -13.74 -6.64
C VAL A 10 -0.45 -12.47 -6.33
N LYS A 11 0.34 -11.95 -7.28
CA LYS A 11 1.06 -10.68 -7.12
C LYS A 11 0.12 -9.49 -6.91
N LYS A 12 -1.01 -9.46 -7.61
CA LYS A 12 -2.04 -8.43 -7.42
C LYS A 12 -2.69 -8.52 -6.06
N GLN A 13 -2.98 -9.73 -5.57
CA GLN A 13 -3.57 -9.91 -4.25
C GLN A 13 -2.58 -9.56 -3.13
N LEU A 14 -1.29 -9.81 -3.34
CA LEU A 14 -0.19 -9.56 -2.41
C LEU A 14 0.57 -8.25 -2.70
N TRP A 15 -0.07 -7.28 -3.37
CA TRP A 15 0.56 -6.03 -3.79
C TRP A 15 1.15 -5.22 -2.62
N PHE A 16 0.57 -5.38 -1.42
CA PHE A 16 0.92 -4.71 -0.17
C PHE A 16 2.16 -5.31 0.54
N LEU A 17 2.72 -6.42 0.03
CA LEU A 17 3.94 -7.00 0.58
C LEU A 17 5.15 -6.06 0.43
N ASN A 18 6.05 -6.08 1.41
CA ASN A 18 7.30 -5.32 1.37
C ASN A 18 8.30 -5.95 0.37
N LYS A 19 9.37 -5.23 -0.01
CA LYS A 19 10.34 -5.68 -1.03
C LYS A 19 10.90 -7.08 -0.72
N LYS A 20 11.38 -7.30 0.51
CA LYS A 20 11.90 -8.61 0.96
C LYS A 20 10.86 -9.74 0.87
N GLU A 21 9.60 -9.43 1.17
CA GLU A 21 8.49 -10.40 1.18
C GLU A 21 8.05 -10.73 -0.25
N LYS A 22 8.16 -9.77 -1.18
CA LYS A 22 7.96 -9.99 -2.62
C LYS A 22 9.06 -10.84 -3.22
N ASP A 23 10.31 -10.66 -2.78
CA ASP A 23 11.43 -11.50 -3.22
C ASP A 23 11.24 -12.94 -2.73
N GLN A 24 10.80 -13.13 -1.49
CA GLN A 24 10.42 -14.44 -0.95
C GLN A 24 9.24 -15.07 -1.70
N LEU A 25 8.19 -14.30 -1.99
CA LEU A 25 7.06 -14.78 -2.80
C LEU A 25 7.53 -15.22 -4.20
N SER A 26 8.45 -14.47 -4.81
CA SER A 26 8.99 -14.81 -6.12
C SER A 26 9.85 -16.07 -6.09
N GLN A 27 10.59 -16.33 -5.01
CA GLN A 27 11.34 -17.58 -4.83
C GLN A 27 10.38 -18.75 -4.65
N VAL A 28 9.37 -18.64 -3.78
CA VAL A 28 8.38 -19.71 -3.57
C VAL A 28 7.60 -20.01 -4.86
N LEU A 29 7.27 -19.00 -5.68
CA LEU A 29 6.64 -19.21 -6.98
C LEU A 29 7.56 -19.92 -7.99
N LYS A 30 8.87 -19.66 -7.97
CA LYS A 30 9.87 -20.36 -8.80
C LYS A 30 10.11 -21.80 -8.33
N ASP A 31 10.12 -22.04 -7.02
CA ASP A 31 10.28 -23.39 -6.47
C ASP A 31 9.07 -24.28 -6.75
N LEU A 32 7.85 -23.70 -6.78
CA LEU A 32 6.62 -24.36 -7.22
C LEU A 32 6.60 -24.66 -8.72
N GLU A 33 7.32 -23.89 -9.52
CA GLU A 33 7.51 -24.16 -10.95
C GLU A 33 8.46 -25.35 -11.15
N ASN A 34 9.55 -25.41 -10.39
CA ASN A 34 10.56 -26.46 -10.51
C ASN A 34 10.08 -27.84 -10.01
N ASN A 35 9.16 -27.88 -9.05
CA ASN A 35 8.76 -29.14 -8.40
C ASN A 35 7.59 -29.90 -9.06
N GLN A 36 7.02 -29.44 -10.18
CA GLN A 36 5.90 -30.10 -10.92
C GLN A 36 4.71 -30.62 -10.07
N THR A 37 4.61 -30.23 -8.80
CA THR A 37 3.53 -30.67 -7.90
C THR A 37 2.29 -29.82 -8.14
N ASP A 38 1.32 -30.48 -8.77
CA ASP A 38 -0.12 -30.22 -8.74
C ASP A 38 -0.64 -28.98 -9.47
N THR A 39 -1.16 -29.26 -10.67
CA THR A 39 -2.10 -28.45 -11.46
C THR A 39 -3.36 -28.02 -10.68
N LEU A 40 -3.60 -28.58 -9.48
CA LEU A 40 -4.67 -28.20 -8.54
C LEU A 40 -4.38 -26.88 -7.78
N THR A 41 -3.11 -26.58 -7.46
CA THR A 41 -2.73 -25.37 -6.71
C THR A 41 -2.95 -24.11 -7.55
N TYR A 42 -2.71 -24.20 -8.85
CA TYR A 42 -2.91 -23.11 -9.83
C TYR A 42 -4.37 -22.72 -10.06
N LYS A 43 -5.35 -23.45 -9.48
CA LYS A 43 -6.78 -23.10 -9.57
C LYS A 43 -7.24 -22.16 -8.44
N GLN A 44 -6.48 -22.01 -7.35
CA GLN A 44 -6.91 -21.27 -6.16
C GLN A 44 -5.89 -20.21 -5.68
N PRO A 45 -5.66 -19.13 -6.46
CA PRO A 45 -4.70 -18.07 -6.13
C PRO A 45 -4.96 -17.40 -4.77
N ILE A 46 -6.23 -17.34 -4.36
CA ILE A 46 -6.64 -16.79 -3.06
C ILE A 46 -6.17 -17.68 -1.90
N LYS A 47 -6.32 -19.01 -2.01
CA LYS A 47 -5.88 -19.93 -0.95
C LYS A 47 -4.36 -19.94 -0.83
N PHE A 48 -3.65 -19.96 -1.96
CA PHE A 48 -2.20 -19.87 -1.98
C PHE A 48 -1.69 -18.59 -1.31
N SER A 49 -2.25 -17.43 -1.68
CA SER A 49 -1.88 -16.15 -1.08
C SER A 49 -2.10 -16.14 0.44
N ASN A 50 -3.24 -16.67 0.89
CA ASN A 50 -3.56 -16.77 2.31
C ASN A 50 -2.62 -17.73 3.06
N GLN A 51 -2.24 -18.85 2.44
CA GLN A 51 -1.29 -19.81 3.02
C GLN A 51 0.11 -19.22 3.12
N PHE A 52 0.60 -18.55 2.08
CA PHE A 52 1.90 -17.87 2.09
C PHE A 52 1.96 -16.82 3.20
N LEU A 53 0.92 -15.98 3.31
CA LEU A 53 0.79 -14.99 4.37
C LEU A 53 0.82 -15.65 5.76
N ARG A 54 0.12 -16.77 5.96
CA ARG A 54 0.07 -17.48 7.24
C ARG A 54 1.41 -18.12 7.61
N THR A 55 2.11 -18.71 6.65
CA THR A 55 3.36 -19.45 6.91
C THR A 55 4.56 -18.52 7.05
N HIS A 56 4.66 -17.49 6.23
CA HIS A 56 5.89 -16.68 6.11
C HIS A 56 5.79 -15.27 6.72
N ILE A 57 4.58 -14.72 6.86
CA ILE A 57 4.40 -13.30 7.18
C ILE A 57 3.77 -13.10 8.57
N PHE A 58 2.72 -13.86 8.90
CA PHE A 58 2.01 -13.74 10.17
C PHE A 58 2.55 -14.74 11.20
N LYS A 59 3.63 -14.38 11.90
CA LYS A 59 4.01 -15.08 13.13
C LYS A 59 2.91 -14.86 14.18
N LYS A 60 2.26 -15.95 14.61
CA LYS A 60 1.22 -15.99 15.66
C LYS A 60 1.51 -14.97 16.77
N ARG A 61 0.88 -13.79 16.72
CA ARG A 61 0.84 -12.84 17.83
C ARG A 61 -0.61 -12.63 18.19
N HIS A 62 -0.97 -12.98 19.42
CA HIS A 62 -2.24 -12.60 20.02
C HIS A 62 -2.33 -11.07 20.04
N GLN A 63 -3.14 -10.49 19.17
CA GLN A 63 -3.51 -9.07 19.22
C GLN A 63 -4.96 -8.99 19.68
N GLY A 64 -5.18 -8.36 20.83
CA GLY A 64 -6.52 -8.16 21.39
C GLY A 64 -7.33 -7.12 20.60
N THR A 65 -8.66 -7.23 20.68
CA THR A 65 -9.66 -6.43 19.93
C THR A 65 -9.47 -4.91 20.06
N ALA A 66 -8.91 -4.40 21.16
CA ALA A 66 -8.58 -2.97 21.31
C ALA A 66 -7.56 -2.46 20.26
N SER A 67 -6.66 -3.32 19.79
CA SER A 67 -5.69 -3.01 18.73
C SER A 67 -6.41 -2.66 17.42
N LEU A 68 -7.52 -3.31 17.09
CA LEU A 68 -8.26 -3.10 15.85
C LEU A 68 -8.89 -1.73 15.72
N PHE A 69 -9.58 -1.29 16.77
CA PHE A 69 -10.23 0.01 16.76
C PHE A 69 -9.19 1.11 16.55
N LEU A 70 -8.05 1.00 17.24
CA LEU A 70 -6.93 1.93 17.10
C LEU A 70 -6.30 1.90 15.69
N ILE A 71 -6.20 0.72 15.07
CA ILE A 71 -5.74 0.56 13.68
C ILE A 71 -6.71 1.22 12.70
N ILE A 72 -8.02 1.02 12.86
CA ILE A 72 -9.06 1.58 11.97
C ILE A 72 -9.11 3.10 12.08
N VAL A 73 -9.14 3.63 13.31
CA VAL A 73 -9.13 5.07 13.57
C VAL A 73 -7.83 5.69 13.05
N GLY A 74 -6.69 5.05 13.31
CA GLY A 74 -5.40 5.48 12.78
C GLY A 74 -5.36 5.50 11.25
N MET A 75 -5.95 4.49 10.59
CA MET A 75 -6.05 4.43 9.14
C MET A 75 -6.85 5.60 8.58
N LEU A 76 -8.01 5.91 9.19
CA LEU A 76 -8.84 7.03 8.78
C LEU A 76 -8.11 8.36 8.95
N LEU A 77 -7.55 8.62 10.13
CA LEU A 77 -6.87 9.88 10.44
C LEU A 77 -5.64 10.11 9.57
N ILE A 78 -4.78 9.10 9.42
CA ILE A 78 -3.56 9.21 8.63
C ILE A 78 -3.92 9.40 7.15
N ASN A 79 -4.88 8.63 6.61
CA ASN A 79 -5.29 8.82 5.22
C ASN A 79 -5.93 10.20 4.98
N ALA A 80 -6.73 10.72 5.91
CA ALA A 80 -7.28 12.07 5.83
C ALA A 80 -6.16 13.13 5.83
N LEU A 81 -5.15 12.97 6.69
CA LEU A 81 -3.99 13.86 6.74
C LEU A 81 -3.20 13.82 5.42
N LEU A 82 -2.94 12.62 4.87
CA LEU A 82 -2.23 12.46 3.59
C LEU A 82 -3.02 13.05 2.43
N LEU A 83 -4.35 12.90 2.43
CA LEU A 83 -5.22 13.52 1.44
C LEU A 83 -5.15 15.05 1.56
N GLY A 84 -5.13 15.59 2.78
CA GLY A 84 -4.91 17.01 3.03
C GLY A 84 -3.57 17.50 2.48
N LEU A 85 -2.48 16.75 2.70
CA LEU A 85 -1.15 17.08 2.16
C LEU A 85 -1.13 17.05 0.62
N PHE A 86 -1.82 16.10 0.01
CA PHE A 86 -1.95 16.01 -1.44
C PHE A 86 -2.74 17.21 -2.00
N LEU A 87 -3.90 17.51 -1.41
CA LEU A 87 -4.70 18.69 -1.77
C LEU A 87 -3.92 19.99 -1.58
N PHE A 88 -3.14 20.11 -0.51
CA PHE A 88 -2.27 21.25 -0.27
C PHE A 88 -1.26 21.43 -1.40
N GLY A 89 -0.63 20.34 -1.88
CA GLY A 89 0.27 20.38 -3.04
C GLY A 89 -0.43 20.85 -4.32
N LEU A 90 -1.65 20.40 -4.57
CA LEU A 90 -2.46 20.81 -5.72
C LEU A 90 -2.85 22.29 -5.64
N LEU A 91 -3.39 22.72 -4.49
CA LEU A 91 -3.80 24.09 -4.27
C LEU A 91 -2.62 25.05 -4.40
N THR A 92 -1.47 24.69 -3.82
CA THR A 92 -0.24 25.48 -3.94
C THR A 92 0.19 25.63 -5.40
N SER A 93 0.17 24.55 -6.17
CA SER A 93 0.47 24.60 -7.62
C SER A 93 -0.52 25.48 -8.38
N LEU A 94 -1.82 25.34 -8.10
CA LEU A 94 -2.87 26.14 -8.71
C LEU A 94 -2.75 27.62 -8.35
N SER A 95 -2.42 27.95 -7.10
CA SER A 95 -2.20 29.33 -6.66
C SER A 95 -1.02 29.98 -7.37
N VAL A 96 0.05 29.23 -7.66
CA VAL A 96 1.17 29.74 -8.49
C VAL A 96 0.69 30.06 -9.91
N VAL A 97 -0.10 29.19 -10.53
CA VAL A 97 -0.67 29.44 -11.87
C VAL A 97 -1.61 30.66 -11.85
N GLN A 98 -2.47 30.75 -10.84
CA GLN A 98 -3.38 31.89 -10.68
C GLN A 98 -2.60 33.19 -10.51
N TYR A 99 -1.48 33.16 -9.80
CA TYR A 99 -0.59 34.30 -9.65
C TYR A 99 0.02 34.76 -10.99
N PHE A 100 0.37 33.82 -11.89
CA PHE A 100 0.84 34.16 -13.24
C PHE A 100 -0.23 34.88 -14.06
N VAL A 101 -1.52 34.56 -13.86
CA VAL A 101 -2.64 35.17 -14.59
C VAL A 101 -3.03 36.52 -13.99
N ASN A 102 -3.12 36.61 -12.67
CA ASN A 102 -3.48 37.82 -11.93
C ASN A 102 -2.50 38.02 -10.76
N PRO A 103 -1.40 38.77 -10.95
CA PRO A 103 -0.44 39.03 -9.89
C PRO A 103 -1.09 39.94 -8.83
N GLN A 104 -1.39 39.37 -7.66
CA GLN A 104 -2.01 40.10 -6.54
C GLN A 104 -0.99 40.61 -5.49
N VAL A 105 0.24 40.10 -5.51
CA VAL A 105 1.33 40.45 -4.58
C VAL A 105 2.65 40.55 -5.35
N ASP A 106 3.63 41.34 -4.92
CA ASP A 106 4.94 41.43 -5.59
C ASP A 106 5.89 40.29 -5.13
N LEU A 107 5.57 39.06 -5.53
CA LEU A 107 6.47 37.93 -5.35
C LEU A 107 7.45 37.83 -6.53
N SER A 108 8.74 37.74 -6.21
CA SER A 108 9.78 37.47 -7.20
C SER A 108 9.53 36.13 -7.90
N LEU A 109 9.76 36.10 -9.22
CA LEU A 109 9.63 34.92 -10.08
C LEU A 109 10.36 33.69 -9.52
N VAL A 110 11.52 33.90 -8.89
CA VAL A 110 12.33 32.84 -8.27
C VAL A 110 11.58 32.16 -7.12
N LYS A 111 10.88 32.94 -6.28
CA LYS A 111 10.09 32.41 -5.17
C LYS A 111 8.91 31.60 -5.68
N LEU A 112 8.24 32.05 -6.74
CA LEU A 112 7.13 31.33 -7.37
C LEU A 112 7.57 30.00 -7.96
N ALA A 113 8.69 29.99 -8.70
CA ALA A 113 9.25 28.76 -9.23
C ALA A 113 9.59 27.77 -8.12
N LEU A 114 10.15 28.24 -7.00
CA LEU A 114 10.48 27.40 -5.84
C LEU A 114 9.22 26.81 -5.19
N ILE A 115 8.15 27.60 -5.02
CA ILE A 115 6.86 27.15 -4.49
C ILE A 115 6.22 26.10 -5.41
N LEU A 116 6.29 26.30 -6.73
CA LEU A 116 5.76 25.35 -7.71
C LEU A 116 6.49 24.00 -7.63
N VAL A 117 7.82 24.03 -7.63
CA VAL A 117 8.65 22.83 -7.48
C VAL A 117 8.36 22.14 -6.15
N GLY A 118 8.24 22.91 -5.05
CA GLY A 118 7.86 22.39 -3.74
C GLY A 118 6.49 21.71 -3.74
N GLY A 119 5.49 22.31 -4.41
CA GLY A 119 4.15 21.72 -4.56
C GLY A 119 4.20 20.39 -5.31
N ILE A 120 4.93 20.32 -6.42
CA ILE A 120 5.10 19.08 -7.21
C ILE A 120 5.80 18.00 -6.39
N ILE A 121 6.88 18.34 -5.67
CA ILE A 121 7.57 17.40 -4.79
C ILE A 121 6.62 16.90 -3.70
N SER A 122 5.83 17.80 -3.09
CA SER A 122 4.83 17.43 -2.07
C SER A 122 3.82 16.42 -2.61
N LEU A 123 3.33 16.58 -3.85
CA LEU A 123 2.42 15.63 -4.49
C LEU A 123 3.04 14.24 -4.68
N ILE A 124 4.29 14.20 -5.13
CA ILE A 124 5.02 12.94 -5.33
C ILE A 124 5.23 12.23 -3.98
N VAL A 125 5.71 12.95 -2.99
CA VAL A 125 5.95 12.41 -1.64
C VAL A 125 4.64 11.93 -1.02
N ALA A 126 3.57 12.72 -1.09
CA ALA A 126 2.24 12.32 -0.58
C ALA A 126 1.73 11.05 -1.26
N SER A 127 1.92 10.92 -2.57
CA SER A 127 1.51 9.72 -3.33
C SER A 127 2.29 8.47 -2.92
N ILE A 128 3.59 8.60 -2.70
CA ILE A 128 4.44 7.50 -2.21
C ILE A 128 4.01 7.10 -0.80
N LEU A 129 3.82 8.09 0.09
CA LEU A 129 3.38 7.87 1.46
C LEU A 129 2.01 7.18 1.51
N MET A 130 1.06 7.59 0.67
CA MET A 130 -0.27 6.98 0.58
C MET A 130 -0.18 5.49 0.26
N LYS A 131 0.69 5.13 -0.69
CA LYS A 131 0.93 3.72 -1.05
C LYS A 131 1.51 2.92 0.11
N ILE A 132 2.51 3.46 0.80
CA ILE A 132 3.18 2.78 1.94
C ILE A 132 2.21 2.61 3.11
N VAL A 133 1.52 3.68 3.49
CA VAL A 133 0.55 3.69 4.59
C VAL A 133 -0.59 2.70 4.31
N THR A 134 -1.16 2.75 3.11
CA THR A 134 -2.26 1.83 2.73
C THR A 134 -1.79 0.36 2.75
N ALA A 135 -0.57 0.09 2.28
CA ALA A 135 0.01 -1.25 2.33
C ALA A 135 0.21 -1.73 3.79
N PHE A 136 0.72 -0.86 4.67
CA PHE A 136 0.88 -1.15 6.09
C PHE A 136 -0.45 -1.49 6.77
N PHE A 137 -1.47 -0.65 6.57
CA PHE A 137 -2.80 -0.87 7.15
C PHE A 137 -3.46 -2.14 6.60
N THR A 138 -3.36 -2.38 5.29
CA THR A 138 -3.88 -3.61 4.65
C THR A 138 -3.25 -4.86 5.25
N LYS A 139 -1.92 -4.84 5.45
CA LYS A 139 -1.19 -5.95 6.06
C LYS A 139 -1.65 -6.20 7.50
N LYS A 140 -1.77 -5.14 8.30
CA LYS A 140 -2.17 -5.22 9.70
C LYS A 140 -3.62 -5.66 9.87
N LEU A 141 -4.52 -5.23 8.98
CA LEU A 141 -5.91 -5.69 8.93
C LEU A 141 -6.00 -7.18 8.59
N LEU A 142 -5.24 -7.64 7.60
CA LEU A 142 -5.20 -9.05 7.22
C LEU A 142 -4.66 -9.91 8.36
N GLU A 143 -3.56 -9.50 9.00
CA GLU A 143 -2.99 -10.19 10.18
C GLU A 143 -4.06 -10.45 11.22
N ASN A 144 -4.80 -9.41 11.59
CA ASN A 144 -5.82 -9.52 12.61
C ASN A 144 -7.01 -10.40 12.15
N ARG A 145 -7.43 -10.30 10.89
CA ARG A 145 -8.52 -11.12 10.34
C ARG A 145 -8.17 -12.61 10.33
N PHE A 146 -6.89 -12.95 10.14
CA PHE A 146 -6.41 -14.34 10.28
C PHE A 146 -6.32 -14.78 11.73
N ASN A 147 -5.91 -13.91 12.66
CA ASN A 147 -5.81 -14.24 14.08
C ASN A 147 -7.18 -14.52 14.72
N GLN A 148 -8.21 -13.74 14.39
CA GLN A 148 -9.58 -13.97 14.89
C GLN A 148 -10.21 -15.30 14.44
N ARG A 149 -9.77 -15.88 13.32
CA ARG A 149 -10.24 -17.21 12.89
C ARG A 149 -9.64 -18.34 13.71
N HIS A 150 -8.49 -18.12 14.36
CA HIS A 150 -7.86 -19.11 15.22
C HIS A 150 -8.49 -19.19 16.62
N GLU A 151 -9.18 -18.14 17.07
CA GLU A 151 -9.85 -18.12 18.38
C GLU A 151 -11.24 -18.80 18.36
N LYS A 152 -11.78 -19.06 17.17
CA LYS A 152 -13.11 -19.68 16.96
C LYS A 152 -13.06 -21.14 16.46
N SER A 153 -11.88 -21.76 16.42
CA SER A 153 -11.69 -23.17 16.01
C SER A 153 -11.12 -23.97 17.15
#